data_AF-A0A382CVB8-F1
#
_entry.id   AF-A0A382CVB8-F1
#
_cell.length_a   1.000
_cell.length_b   1.000
_cell.length_c   1.000
_cell.angle_alpha   90.00
_cell.angle_beta   90.00
_cell.angle_gamma   90.00
#
_symmetry.space_group_name_H-M   'P 1'
#
loop_
_entity.id
_entity.type
_entity.pdbx_description
1 polymer ?
#
loop_
_entity_poly.entity_id
_entity_poly.type
_entity_poly.pdbx_seq_one_letter_code
_entity_poly.pdbx_strand_id
1 'polypeptide(L)' 'TIGYSQRQRRIIESLGLRKLNHTVVHESSPSIMGMLKKVGHLVEVRERE' A
#
# COMPACT_ATOMS: atom_id res chain seq x y z
N THR A 1 -2.68 11.48 1.22
CA THR A 1 -3.25 11.35 -0.14
C THR A 1 -4.44 12.30 -0.23
N ILE A 2 -4.31 13.39 -1.00
CA ILE A 2 -5.38 14.39 -1.14
C ILE A 2 -6.46 13.78 -2.06
N GLY A 3 -7.74 13.88 -1.68
CA GLY A 3 -8.86 13.40 -2.49
C GLY A 3 -9.26 11.92 -2.31
N TYR A 4 -8.59 11.16 -1.45
CA TYR A 4 -8.92 9.75 -1.18
C TYR A 4 -9.62 9.55 0.16
N SER A 5 -10.38 8.45 0.28
CA SER A 5 -11.07 8.12 1.51
C SER A 5 -10.10 7.93 2.68
N GLN A 6 -10.56 8.26 3.90
CA GLN A 6 -9.77 8.05 5.12
C GLN A 6 -9.38 6.57 5.31
N ARG A 7 -10.18 5.64 4.79
CA ARG A 7 -9.88 4.21 4.82
C ARG A 7 -8.65 3.87 3.97
N GLN A 8 -8.59 4.38 2.74
CA GLN A 8 -7.42 4.16 1.87
C GLN A 8 -6.17 4.81 2.46
N ARG A 9 -6.30 6.00 3.03
CA ARG A 9 -5.20 6.68 3.70
C ARG A 9 -4.60 5.83 4.83
N ARG A 10 -5.44 5.25 5.69
CA ARG A 10 -5.00 4.34 6.76
C ARG A 10 -4.30 3.09 6.22
N ILE A 11 -4.76 2.54 5.10
CA ILE A 11 -4.11 1.39 4.45
C ILE A 11 -2.70 1.75 3.95
N ILE A 12 -2.56 2.91 3.31
CA ILE A 12 -1.25 3.40 2.83
C ILE A 12 -0.31 3.63 4.03
N GLU A 13 -0.81 4.22 5.11
CA GLU A 13 -0.04 4.41 6.35
C GLU A 13 0.35 3.09 7.01
N SER A 14 -0.55 2.09 7.05
CA SER A 14 -0.26 0.76 7.61
C SER A 14 0.74 -0.05 6.78
N LEU A 15 0.78 0.19 5.47
CA LEU A 15 1.82 -0.36 4.59
C LEU A 15 3.18 0.37 4.75
N GLY A 16 3.26 1.40 5.59
CA GLY A 16 4.51 2.14 5.86
C GLY A 16 4.87 3.17 4.79
N LEU A 17 3.95 3.51 3.88
CA LEU A 17 4.17 4.49 2.82
C LEU A 17 3.91 5.91 3.34
N ARG A 18 4.97 6.69 3.51
CA ARG A 18 4.91 8.05 4.11
C ARG A 18 5.10 9.20 3.12
N LYS A 19 5.71 8.95 1.98
CA LYS A 19 6.05 9.94 0.94
C LYS A 19 5.83 9.36 -0.46
N LEU A 20 5.77 10.22 -1.47
CA LEU A 20 5.70 9.78 -2.87
C LEU A 20 6.97 9.00 -3.25
N ASN A 21 6.80 7.98 -4.10
CA ASN A 21 7.86 7.07 -4.55
C ASN A 21 8.60 6.35 -3.40
N HIS A 22 7.98 6.22 -2.23
CA HIS A 22 8.53 5.42 -1.14
C HIS A 22 8.33 3.94 -1.44
N THR A 23 9.36 3.13 -1.24
CA THR A 23 9.30 1.67 -1.41
C THR A 23 9.54 1.00 -0.08
N VAL A 24 8.68 0.04 0.26
CA VAL A 24 8.76 -0.77 1.49
C VAL A 24 8.59 -2.22 1.09
N VAL A 25 9.40 -3.11 1.66
CA VAL A 25 9.30 -4.56 1.44
C VAL A 25 8.42 -5.15 2.53
N HIS A 26 7.47 -5.99 2.13
CA HIS A 26 6.58 -6.73 3.02
C HIS A 26 6.60 -8.21 2.66
N GLU A 27 6.38 -9.06 3.66
CA GLU A 27 6.17 -10.49 3.43
C GLU A 27 4.81 -10.72 2.76
N SER A 28 4.77 -11.75 1.89
CA SER A 28 3.53 -12.15 1.24
C SER A 28 2.58 -12.79 2.25
N SER A 29 1.59 -12.01 2.70
CA SER A 29 0.51 -12.47 3.57
C SER A 29 -0.86 -12.19 2.96
N PRO A 30 -1.88 -13.01 3.23
CA PRO A 30 -3.25 -12.76 2.76
C PRO A 30 -3.78 -11.38 3.17
N SER A 31 -3.39 -10.90 4.35
CA SER A 31 -3.73 -9.57 4.86
C SER A 31 -3.14 -8.44 4.01
N ILE A 32 -1.84 -8.53 3.67
CA ILE A 32 -1.17 -7.56 2.78
C ILE A 32 -1.83 -7.60 1.39
N MET A 33 -2.07 -8.79 0.85
CA MET A 33 -2.73 -8.93 -0.46
C MET A 33 -4.14 -8.31 -0.47
N GLY A 34 -4.91 -8.47 0.59
CA GLY A 34 -6.22 -7.82 0.74
C GLY A 34 -6.14 -6.29 0.83
N MET A 35 -5.11 -5.76 1.49
CA MET A 35 -4.83 -4.33 1.54
C MET A 35 -4.45 -3.79 0.15
N LEU A 36 -3.51 -4.45 -0.54
CA LEU A 36 -3.07 -4.08 -1.90
C LEU A 36 -4.23 -4.05 -2.89
N LYS A 37 -5.16 -5.02 -2.85
CA LYS A 37 -6.36 -5.01 -3.71
C LYS A 37 -7.21 -3.75 -3.53
N LYS A 38 -7.28 -3.18 -2.32
CA LYS A 38 -8.08 -1.96 -2.04
C LYS A 38 -7.40 -0.67 -2.50
N VAL A 39 -6.07 -0.65 -2.56
CA VAL A 39 -5.27 0.53 -2.92
C VAL A 39 -4.44 0.34 -4.18
N GLY A 40 -4.76 -0.67 -5.00
CA GLY A 40 -3.92 -1.09 -6.13
C GLY A 40 -3.72 -0.03 -7.22
N HIS A 41 -4.57 1.00 -7.27
CA HIS A 41 -4.40 2.14 -8.18
C HIS A 41 -3.50 3.25 -7.61
N LEU A 42 -3.05 3.13 -6.35
CA LEU A 42 -2.20 4.09 -5.65
C LEU A 42 -0.75 3.62 -5.49
N VAL A 43 -0.51 2.33 -5.72
CA VAL A 43 0.77 1.68 -5.44
C VAL A 43 1.18 0.81 -6.61
N GLU A 44 2.48 0.75 -6.84
CA GLU A 44 3.08 -0.23 -7.73
C GLU A 44 3.62 -1.38 -6.87
N VAL A 45 3.32 -2.62 -7.25
CA VAL A 45 3.79 -3.83 -6.56
C VAL A 45 4.80 -4.52 -7.45
N ARG A 46 5.95 -4.87 -6.89
CA ARG A 46 7.00 -5.66 -7.54
C ARG A 46 7.37 -6.82 -6.65
N GLU A 47 7.53 -8.00 -7.24
CA GLU A 47 8.08 -9.16 -6.54
C GLU A 47 9.58 -8.98 -6.39
N ARG A 48 10.12 -9.40 -5.25
CA ARG A 48 11.55 -9.38 -4.98
C ARG A 48 12.01 -10.81 -4.79
N GLU A 49 12.99 -11.22 -5.60
CA GLU A 49 13.67 -12.51 -5.52
C GLU A 49 14.44 -12.68 -4.21
#